data_AF-A0A6P0I431-F1
#
_entry.id   AF-A0A6P0I431-F1
#
_cell.length_a   1.000
_cell.length_b   1.000
_cell.length_c   1.000
_cell.angle_alpha   90.00
_cell.angle_beta   90.00
_cell.angle_gamma   90.00
#
_symmetry.space_group_name_H-M   'P 1'
#
loop_
_entity.id
_entity.type
_entity.pdbx_description
1 polymer ?
#
loop_
_entity_poly.entity_id
_entity_poly.type
_entity_poly.pdbx_seq_one_letter_code
_entity_poly.pdbx_strand_id
1 'polypeptide(L)' 'MSVKLPGYQITQKLYEGTRTLVYRGIRATDSQTVVLKFMRNEYPTFNELLQ' A
#
# COMPACT_ATOMS: atom_id res chain seq x y z
N MET A 1 -6.84 8.12 -7.52
CA MET A 1 -6.99 8.08 -6.04
C MET A 1 -5.65 8.31 -5.40
N SER A 2 -5.57 9.24 -4.45
CA SER A 2 -4.37 9.43 -3.62
C SER A 2 -4.52 8.56 -2.37
N VAL A 3 -3.66 7.57 -2.21
CA VAL A 3 -3.63 6.72 -1.02
C VAL A 3 -3.09 7.57 0.13
N LYS A 4 -3.91 7.79 1.16
CA LYS A 4 -3.50 8.51 2.37
C LYS A 4 -3.44 7.54 3.53
N LEU A 5 -2.27 7.39 4.13
CA LEU A 5 -2.05 6.59 5.32
C LEU A 5 -1.35 7.47 6.36
N PRO A 6 -2.04 7.86 7.45
CA PRO A 6 -1.44 8.69 8.49
C PRO A 6 -0.15 8.08 9.04
N GLY A 7 0.88 8.93 9.25
CA GLY A 7 2.20 8.48 9.68
C GLY A 7 3.09 7.93 8.56
N TYR A 8 2.63 7.93 7.31
CA TYR A 8 3.42 7.51 6.16
C TYR A 8 3.29 8.51 5.00
N GLN A 9 4.41 8.82 4.37
CA GLN A 9 4.45 9.53 3.11
C GLN A 9 4.59 8.52 1.97
N ILE A 10 3.56 8.39 1.13
CA ILE A 10 3.65 7.60 -0.12
C ILE A 10 4.55 8.35 -1.10
N THR A 11 5.60 7.70 -1.61
CA THR A 11 6.57 8.34 -2.51
C THR A 11 6.47 7.83 -3.94
N GLN A 12 6.16 6.55 -4.14
CA GLN A 12 6.10 5.96 -5.49
C GLN A 12 5.15 4.75 -5.54
N LYS A 13 4.42 4.58 -6.65
CA LYS A 13 3.73 3.31 -6.94
C LYS A 13 4.75 2.34 -7.57
N LEU A 14 4.95 1.20 -6.93
CA LEU A 14 5.89 0.16 -7.38
C LEU A 14 5.21 -0.88 -8.27
N TYR A 15 3.95 -1.20 -7.99
CA TYR A 15 3.19 -2.20 -8.74
C TYR A 15 1.70 -1.90 -8.69
N GLU A 16 1.03 -2.15 -9.81
CA GLU A 16 -0.43 -2.07 -9.97
C GLU A 16 -0.95 -3.39 -10.51
N GLY A 17 -1.39 -4.26 -9.61
CA GLY A 17 -2.01 -5.53 -9.96
C GLY A 17 -3.52 -5.44 -10.04
N THR A 18 -4.14 -6.52 -10.50
CA THR A 18 -5.60 -6.67 -10.52
C THR A 18 -6.20 -6.69 -9.12
N ARG A 19 -5.49 -7.23 -8.13
CA ARG A 19 -5.97 -7.46 -6.75
C ARG A 19 -5.28 -6.56 -5.72
N THR A 20 -4.04 -6.16 -5.97
CA THR A 20 -3.21 -5.45 -4.99
C THR A 20 -2.46 -4.29 -5.63
N LEU A 21 -2.25 -3.23 -4.84
CA LEU A 21 -1.40 -2.11 -5.19
C LEU A 21 -0.20 -2.10 -4.24
N VAL A 22 1.01 -1.91 -4.77
CA VAL A 22 2.22 -1.82 -3.95
C VAL A 22 2.85 -0.46 -4.13
N TYR A 23 3.14 0.19 -3.01
CA TYR A 23 3.77 1.50 -2.96
C TYR A 23 5.06 1.45 -2.15
N ARG A 24 5.97 2.36 -2.50
CA ARG A 24 7.06 2.79 -1.63
C ARG A 24 6.57 3.99 -0.81
N GLY A 25 6.98 4.04 0.44
CA GLY A 25 6.77 5.21 1.28
C GLY A 25 7.87 5.39 2.31
N ILE A 26 7.77 6.47 3.06
CA ILE A 26 8.62 6.81 4.20
C ILE A 26 7.74 6.83 5.45
N ARG A 27 8.11 6.08 6.48
CA ARG A 27 7.45 6.11 7.79
C ARG A 27 7.90 7.36 8.56
N ALA A 28 6.95 8.14 9.05
CA ALA A 28 7.22 9.46 9.64
C ALA A 28 7.95 9.39 10.99
N THR A 29 7.78 8.30 11.75
CA THR A 29 8.34 8.18 13.12
C THR A 29 9.85 8.02 13.14
N ASP A 30 10.45 7.48 12.07
CA ASP A 30 11.87 7.12 12.01
C ASP A 30 12.50 7.31 10.63
N SER A 31 11.78 7.94 9.69
CA SER A 31 12.21 8.14 8.30
C SER A 31 12.57 6.84 7.55
N GLN A 32 12.13 5.67 8.03
CA GLN A 32 12.45 4.41 7.39
C GLN A 32 11.71 4.29 6.05
N THR A 33 12.44 3.89 5.00
CA THR A 33 11.81 3.51 3.72
C THR A 33 11.09 2.18 3.90
N VAL A 34 9.83 2.13 3.48
CA VAL A 34 8.94 0.97 3.63
C VAL A 34 8.22 0.62 2.33
N VAL A 35 7.78 -0.63 2.25
CA VAL A 35 6.86 -1.11 1.20
C VAL A 35 5.47 -1.26 1.81
N LEU A 36 4.47 -0.66 1.17
CA LEU A 36 3.07 -0.68 1.60
C LEU A 36 2.24 -1.45 0.55
N LYS A 37 1.69 -2.60 0.93
CA LYS A 37 0.79 -3.43 0.10
C LYS A 37 -0.65 -3.12 0.49
N PHE A 38 -1.46 -2.70 -0.47
CA PHE A 38 -2.88 -2.42 -0.31
C PHE A 38 -3.69 -3.42 -1.13
N MET A 39 -4.86 -3.78 -0.63
CA MET A 39 -5.89 -4.45 -1.42
C MET A 39 -6.55 -3.42 -2.34
N ARG A 40 -6.80 -3.79 -3.59
CA ARG A 40 -7.43 -2.89 -4.58
C ARG A 40 -8.92 -2.71 -4.28
N ASN A 41 -9.56 -3.76 -3.80
CA ASN A 41 -10.94 -3.76 -3.36
C ASN A 41 -11.02 -3.37 -1.89
N GLU A 42 -11.98 -2.52 -1.53
CA GLU A 42 -12.23 -2.08 -0.15
C GLU A 42 -12.64 -3.26 0.74
N TYR A 43 -13.40 -4.20 0.18
CA TYR A 43 -13.83 -5.45 0.81
C TYR A 43 -13.27 -6.63 0.01
N PRO A 44 -11.99 -6.97 0.18
CA PRO A 44 -11.41 -8.12 -0.50
C PRO A 44 -12.09 -9.40 -0.02
N THR A 45 -12.29 -10.32 -0.96
CA THR A 45 -12.72 -11.69 -0.65
C THR A 45 -11.62 -12.42 0.13
N PHE A 46 -11.99 -13.47 0.87
CA PHE A 46 -11.02 -14.31 1.56
C PHE A 46 -9.91 -14.82 0.62
N ASN A 47 -10.27 -15.24 -0.59
CA ASN A 47 -9.31 -15.68 -1.61
C ASN A 47 -8.35 -14.58 -2.07
N GLU A 48 -8.71 -13.31 -1.94
CA GLU A 48 -7.82 -12.17 -2.22
C GLU A 48 -6.82 -11.93 -1.08
N LEU A 49 -7.19 -12.27 0.16
CA LEU A 49 -6.34 -12.11 1.34
C LEU A 49 -5.26 -13.19 1.49
N LEU A 50 -5.45 -14.37 0.89
CA LEU A 50 -4.52 -15.50 1.01
C LEU A 50 -3.20 -15.38 0.21
N GLN A 51 -2.88 -14.20 -0.36
CA GLN A 51 -1.73 -13.97 -1.24
C GLN A 51 -0.51 -13.29 -0.61
#